data_AF-A0A382C5X9-F1
#
_entry.id   AF-A0A382C5X9-F1
#
_cell.length_a   1.000
_cell.length_b   1.000
_cell.length_c   1.000
_cell.angle_alpha   90.00
_cell.angle_beta   90.00
_cell.angle_gamma   90.00
#
_symmetry.space_group_name_H-M   'P 1'
#
loop_
_entity.id
_entity.type
_entity.pdbx_description
1 polymer ?
#
loop_
_entity_poly.entity_id
_entity_poly.type
_entity_poly.pdbx_seq_one_letter_code
_entity_poly.pdbx_strand_id
1 'polypeptide(L)'
;MIMCLVLQAQTKRDPRVVAMAGAYTTIADGIFSVGYNPGIIGLQQNRPFMIQGLQLDFGILGNFFSIENIAEYSGDTLNMKEKNALFEELQAEDGMAFFMDTHMPIPLLNISRGNMAFSANNIILQNYRLPIGLLELMFYG
;
A
#
# COMPACT_ATOMS: atom_id res chain seq x y z
N MET A 1 -17.12 21.86 9.12
CA MET A 1 -17.38 20.49 9.58
C MET A 1 -16.19 19.64 9.16
N ILE A 2 -15.24 19.41 10.06
CA ILE A 2 -14.05 18.58 9.76
C ILE A 2 -14.48 17.13 9.94
N MET A 3 -14.65 16.42 8.82
CA MET A 3 -14.93 14.99 8.83
C MET A 3 -13.61 14.25 9.09
N CYS A 4 -13.43 13.77 10.31
CA CYS A 4 -12.28 12.96 10.69
C CYS A 4 -12.53 11.52 10.21
N LEU A 5 -12.00 11.18 9.03
CA LEU A 5 -11.99 9.81 8.51
C LEU A 5 -10.90 9.03 9.26
N VAL A 6 -11.30 8.25 10.25
CA VAL A 6 -10.42 7.25 10.87
C VAL A 6 -10.23 6.12 9.87
N LEU A 7 -9.22 6.24 8.99
CA LEU A 7 -8.73 5.16 8.17
C LEU A 7 -8.05 4.13 9.08
N GLN A 8 -8.84 3.23 9.65
CA GLN A 8 -8.32 1.98 10.19
C GLN A 8 -7.55 1.31 9.05
N ALA A 9 -6.27 0.96 9.27
CA ALA A 9 -5.44 0.32 8.25
C ALA A 9 -6.19 -0.88 7.64
N GLN A 10 -6.66 -0.72 6.40
CA GLN A 10 -7.41 -1.74 5.68
C GLN A 10 -6.40 -2.71 5.07
N THR A 11 -6.12 -3.78 5.80
CA THR A 11 -5.03 -4.70 5.49
C THR A 11 -5.39 -5.68 4.37
N LYS A 12 -6.68 -5.86 4.11
CA LYS A 12 -7.19 -6.66 2.99
C LYS A 12 -7.69 -5.76 1.88
N ARG A 13 -6.92 -5.70 0.80
CA ARG A 13 -7.32 -4.99 -0.40
C ARG A 13 -7.84 -5.99 -1.43
N ASP A 14 -9.09 -5.81 -1.81
CA ASP A 14 -9.66 -6.36 -3.04
C ASP A 14 -9.30 -5.38 -4.18
N PRO A 15 -8.94 -5.83 -5.39
CA PRO A 15 -8.81 -4.93 -6.54
C PRO A 15 -9.99 -3.96 -6.72
N ARG A 16 -11.21 -4.36 -6.32
CA ARG A 16 -12.40 -3.50 -6.30
C ARG A 16 -12.27 -2.33 -5.31
N VAL A 17 -11.62 -2.51 -4.16
CA VAL A 17 -11.30 -1.41 -3.21
C VAL A 17 -10.45 -0.36 -3.90
N VAL A 18 -9.41 -0.80 -4.60
CA VAL A 18 -8.45 0.08 -5.27
C VAL A 18 -9.14 0.85 -6.39
N ALA A 19 -9.94 0.16 -7.21
CA ALA A 19 -10.69 0.77 -8.30
C ALA A 19 -11.71 1.83 -7.84
N MET A 20 -12.20 1.72 -6.60
CA MET A 20 -13.16 2.68 -6.03
C MET A 20 -12.54 3.65 -5.03
N ALA A 21 -11.21 3.80 -5.05
CA ALA A 21 -10.50 4.72 -4.15
C ALA A 21 -10.90 4.55 -2.66
N GLY A 22 -11.15 3.32 -2.22
CA GLY A 22 -11.53 3.02 -0.83
C GLY A 22 -13.03 3.05 -0.52
N ALA A 23 -13.90 3.39 -1.47
CA ALA A 23 -15.37 3.35 -1.29
C ALA A 23 -15.95 1.92 -1.35
N TYR A 24 -15.44 1.01 -0.48
CA TYR A 24 -15.75 -0.41 -0.49
C TYR A 24 -16.48 -0.92 0.77
N THR A 25 -16.67 -0.05 1.77
CA THR A 25 -17.16 -0.46 3.11
C THR A 25 -18.53 -1.14 3.14
N THR A 26 -19.41 -0.83 2.18
CA THR A 26 -20.78 -1.39 2.09
C THR A 26 -20.90 -2.55 1.12
N ILE A 27 -19.87 -2.79 0.29
CA ILE A 27 -19.90 -3.81 -0.76
C ILE A 27 -18.82 -4.88 -0.59
N ALA A 28 -18.15 -4.88 0.57
CA ALA A 28 -17.12 -5.85 0.89
C ALA A 28 -17.67 -7.28 0.94
N ASP A 29 -16.99 -8.21 0.26
CA ASP A 29 -17.52 -9.55 0.00
C ASP A 29 -16.63 -10.67 0.54
N GLY A 30 -17.26 -11.70 1.13
CA GLY A 30 -16.61 -12.92 1.59
C GLY A 30 -15.38 -12.66 2.47
N ILE A 31 -14.24 -13.24 2.09
CA ILE A 31 -12.96 -13.11 2.80
C ILE A 31 -12.47 -11.65 2.92
N PHE A 32 -12.85 -10.77 1.99
CA PHE A 32 -12.41 -9.37 1.97
C PHE A 32 -13.21 -8.52 2.96
N SER A 33 -14.43 -8.94 3.32
CA SER A 33 -15.24 -8.27 4.34
C SER A 33 -14.54 -8.25 5.70
N VAL A 34 -13.82 -9.31 6.08
CA VAL A 34 -13.16 -9.44 7.40
C VAL A 34 -12.16 -8.30 7.68
N GLY A 35 -11.39 -7.89 6.67
CA GLY A 35 -10.38 -6.84 6.83
C GLY A 35 -10.88 -5.44 6.44
N TYR A 36 -12.14 -5.33 6.00
CA TYR A 36 -12.74 -4.07 5.58
C TYR A 36 -13.94 -3.66 6.46
N ASN A 37 -15.00 -4.46 6.43
CA ASN A 37 -16.18 -4.33 7.27
C ASN A 37 -16.69 -5.72 7.68
N PRO A 38 -16.26 -6.25 8.84
CA PRO A 38 -16.61 -7.61 9.25
C PRO A 38 -18.10 -7.81 9.51
N GLY A 39 -18.88 -6.74 9.76
CA GLY A 39 -20.33 -6.85 9.98
C GLY A 39 -21.11 -7.28 8.75
N ILE A 40 -20.58 -7.06 7.54
CA ILE A 40 -21.26 -7.39 6.29
C ILE A 40 -21.29 -8.89 6.01
N ILE A 41 -20.38 -9.69 6.60
CA ILE A 41 -20.41 -11.14 6.45
C ILE A 41 -21.77 -11.71 6.91
N GLY A 42 -22.40 -11.09 7.91
CA GLY A 42 -23.73 -11.49 8.39
C GLY A 42 -24.82 -11.39 7.33
N LEU A 43 -24.67 -10.52 6.33
CA LEU A 43 -25.63 -10.31 5.23
C LEU A 43 -25.38 -11.23 4.03
N GLN A 44 -24.35 -12.09 4.09
CA GLN A 44 -23.89 -12.90 2.96
C GLN A 44 -24.32 -14.37 3.01
N GLN A 45 -25.37 -14.68 3.76
CA GLN A 45 -25.81 -16.06 4.06
C GLN A 45 -26.00 -16.96 2.82
N ASN A 46 -26.47 -16.38 1.70
CA ASN A 46 -26.70 -17.10 0.43
C ASN A 46 -25.52 -17.05 -0.54
N ARG A 47 -24.36 -16.52 -0.13
CA ARG A 47 -23.19 -16.44 -1.00
C ARG A 47 -22.48 -17.79 -1.12
N PRO A 48 -21.97 -18.11 -2.33
CA PRO A 48 -21.23 -19.35 -2.56
C PRO A 48 -19.92 -19.37 -1.77
N PHE A 49 -19.32 -20.56 -1.67
CA PHE A 49 -18.00 -20.72 -1.09
C PHE A 49 -16.95 -19.93 -1.90
N MET A 50 -16.14 -19.15 -1.20
CA MET A 50 -15.04 -18.37 -1.79
C MET A 50 -13.75 -18.86 -1.17
N ILE A 51 -12.74 -19.05 -2.01
CA ILE A 51 -11.38 -19.39 -1.63
C ILE A 51 -10.43 -18.44 -2.33
N GLN A 52 -9.44 -17.96 -1.61
CA GLN A 52 -8.32 -17.22 -2.18
C GLN A 52 -7.10 -18.10 -2.18
N GLY A 53 -6.64 -18.45 -3.38
CA GLY A 53 -5.45 -19.27 -3.58
C GLY A 53 -4.14 -18.49 -3.52
N LEU A 54 -4.12 -17.24 -4.02
CA LEU A 54 -2.94 -16.37 -3.97
C LEU A 54 -3.37 -14.91 -3.88
N GLN A 55 -2.69 -14.15 -3.03
CA GLN A 55 -2.78 -12.69 -2.95
C GLN A 55 -1.38 -12.16 -2.64
N LEU A 56 -0.98 -11.14 -3.38
CA LEU A 56 0.23 -10.38 -3.14
C LEU A 56 -0.14 -8.91 -3.27
N ASP A 57 -0.20 -8.21 -2.14
CA ASP A 57 -0.25 -6.76 -2.14
C ASP A 57 1.12 -6.25 -1.72
N PHE A 58 1.64 -5.28 -2.47
CA PHE A 58 2.82 -4.53 -2.09
C PHE A 58 2.51 -3.05 -2.18
N GLY A 59 2.98 -2.29 -1.21
CA GLY A 59 2.99 -0.84 -1.24
C GLY A 59 4.40 -0.33 -0.99
N ILE A 60 4.71 0.78 -1.66
CA ILE A 60 5.99 1.48 -1.52
C ILE A 60 5.61 2.94 -1.28
N LEU A 61 6.10 3.49 -0.18
CA LEU A 61 6.00 4.88 0.18
C LEU A 61 7.43 5.39 0.39
N GLY A 62 7.67 6.66 0.09
CA GLY A 62 8.95 7.27 0.39
C GLY A 62 8.83 8.79 0.36
N ASN A 63 9.82 9.46 0.95
CA ASN A 63 9.89 10.92 0.96
C ASN A 63 9.99 11.50 -0.46
N PHE A 64 10.55 10.75 -1.40
CA PHE A 64 10.71 11.18 -2.80
C PHE A 64 9.53 10.80 -3.73
N PHE A 65 8.73 9.79 -3.37
CA PHE A 65 7.64 9.30 -4.24
C PHE A 65 6.37 10.12 -4.08
N SER A 66 6.35 11.31 -4.69
CA SER A 66 5.16 12.14 -4.88
C SER A 66 4.77 12.20 -6.36
N ILE A 67 3.48 12.35 -6.67
CA ILE A 67 3.02 12.59 -8.06
C ILE A 67 3.69 13.85 -8.63
N GLU A 68 3.90 14.86 -7.78
CA GLU A 68 4.60 16.11 -8.13
C GLU A 68 6.05 15.83 -8.50
N ASN A 69 6.82 15.22 -7.60
CA ASN A 69 8.23 14.88 -7.83
C ASN A 69 8.40 13.95 -9.04
N ILE A 70 7.51 12.96 -9.20
CA ILE A 70 7.54 12.05 -10.35
C ILE A 70 7.24 12.84 -11.63
N ALA A 71 6.25 13.73 -11.66
CA ALA A 71 5.91 14.51 -12.85
C ALA A 71 6.99 15.54 -13.21
N GLU A 72 7.64 16.15 -12.21
CA GLU A 72 8.73 17.12 -12.40
C GLU A 72 9.98 16.47 -13.01
N TYR A 73 10.31 15.25 -12.57
CA TYR A 73 11.49 14.53 -13.04
C TYR A 73 11.20 13.48 -14.13
N SER A 74 9.93 13.28 -14.51
CA SER A 74 9.52 12.38 -15.59
C SER A 74 9.46 13.09 -16.94
N GLY A 75 10.57 13.05 -17.69
CA GLY A 75 10.52 13.36 -19.13
C GLY A 75 11.75 14.00 -19.74
N ASP A 76 12.72 14.45 -18.94
CA ASP A 76 13.91 15.12 -19.47
C ASP A 76 15.19 14.69 -18.74
N THR A 77 16.34 14.86 -19.40
CA THR A 77 17.65 14.59 -18.81
C THR A 77 17.93 15.67 -17.77
N LEU A 78 18.02 15.29 -16.50
CA LEU A 78 18.27 16.23 -15.40
C LEU A 78 19.55 17.03 -15.67
N ASN A 79 19.42 18.35 -15.70
CA ASN A 79 20.56 19.25 -15.78
C ASN A 79 21.32 19.24 -14.44
N MET A 80 22.60 19.61 -14.45
CA MET A 80 23.48 19.58 -13.25
C MET A 80 22.91 20.42 -12.09
N LYS A 81 22.14 21.47 -12.40
CA LYS A 81 21.47 22.33 -11.42
C LYS A 81 20.28 21.63 -10.74
N GLU A 82 19.47 20.90 -11.49
CA GLU A 82 18.30 20.15 -10.99
C GLU A 82 18.73 18.96 -10.15
N LYS A 83 19.81 18.29 -10.58
CA LYS A 83 20.47 17.21 -9.84
C LYS A 83 21.00 17.68 -8.47
N ASN A 84 21.62 18.86 -8.42
CA ASN A 84 22.11 19.43 -7.16
C ASN A 84 20.96 19.82 -6.22
N ALA A 85 19.91 20.45 -6.76
CA ALA A 85 18.73 20.81 -5.98
C ALA A 85 18.04 19.57 -5.36
N LEU A 86 17.90 18.51 -6.15
CA LEU A 86 17.36 17.23 -5.68
C LEU A 86 18.25 16.59 -4.61
N PHE A 87 19.58 16.64 -4.79
CA PHE A 87 20.51 16.10 -3.81
C PHE A 87 20.47 16.89 -2.49
N GLU A 88 20.35 18.21 -2.55
CA GLU A 88 20.18 19.08 -1.37
C GLU A 88 18.88 18.77 -0.61
N GLU A 89 17.78 18.53 -1.33
CA GLU A 89 16.51 18.11 -0.72
C GLU A 89 16.64 16.76 -0.01
N LEU A 90 17.27 15.77 -0.66
CA LEU A 90 17.53 14.46 -0.06
C LEU A 90 18.51 14.56 1.12
N GLN A 91 19.46 15.48 1.09
CA GLN A 91 20.37 15.74 2.20
C GLN A 91 19.64 16.38 3.40
N ALA A 92 18.72 17.31 3.14
CA ALA A 92 17.89 17.94 4.17
C ALA A 92 16.98 16.93 4.89
N GLU A 93 16.52 15.91 4.17
CA GLU A 93 15.69 14.82 4.68
C GLU A 93 16.48 13.63 5.29
N ASP A 94 17.80 13.79 5.48
CA ASP A 94 18.71 12.74 5.98
C ASP A 94 18.69 11.45 5.13
N GLY A 95 18.65 11.63 3.81
CA GLY A 95 18.66 10.58 2.81
C GLY A 95 17.28 10.23 2.26
N MET A 96 17.24 9.16 1.47
CA MET A 96 16.02 8.70 0.82
C MET A 96 15.40 7.58 1.65
N ALA A 97 14.20 7.83 2.18
CA ALA A 97 13.47 6.87 2.99
C ALA A 97 12.47 6.10 2.13
N PHE A 98 12.44 4.78 2.31
CA PHE A 98 11.52 3.85 1.67
C PHE A 98 10.82 3.05 2.75
N PHE A 99 9.50 3.21 2.82
CA PHE A 99 8.63 2.32 3.56
C PHE A 99 7.99 1.34 2.59
N MET A 100 8.18 0.06 2.83
CA MET A 100 7.61 -1.00 2.01
C MET A 100 6.69 -1.86 2.88
N ASP A 101 5.43 -1.97 2.47
CA ASP A 101 4.46 -2.89 3.05
C ASP A 101 4.20 -4.04 2.09
N THR A 102 4.26 -5.27 2.59
CA THR A 102 3.89 -6.46 1.83
C THR A 102 2.84 -7.24 2.60
N HIS A 103 1.69 -7.46 1.98
CA HIS A 103 0.61 -8.25 2.55
C HIS A 103 0.48 -9.56 1.77
N MET A 104 0.61 -10.67 2.49
CA MET A 104 0.50 -12.00 1.92
C MET A 104 -0.22 -12.94 2.90
N PRO A 105 -1.24 -13.67 2.46
CA PRO A 105 -1.85 -14.71 3.26
C PRO A 105 -0.90 -15.92 3.31
N ILE A 106 -0.35 -16.22 4.48
CA ILE A 106 0.43 -17.46 4.73
C ILE A 106 -0.29 -18.13 5.90
N PRO A 107 -0.81 -19.37 5.73
CA PRO A 107 -0.51 -20.37 4.70
C PRO A 107 -1.44 -20.37 3.46
N LEU A 108 -1.70 -19.23 2.82
CA LEU A 108 -2.56 -19.11 1.62
C LEU A 108 -3.99 -19.67 1.81
N LEU A 109 -4.48 -19.71 3.05
CA LEU A 109 -5.78 -20.28 3.38
C LEU A 109 -6.74 -19.19 3.85
N ASN A 110 -7.38 -18.54 2.88
CA ASN A 110 -8.46 -17.59 3.11
C ASN A 110 -9.74 -18.15 2.47
N ILE A 111 -10.75 -18.43 3.30
CA ILE A 111 -12.01 -19.05 2.87
C ILE A 111 -13.22 -18.34 3.46
N SER A 112 -14.32 -18.26 2.74
CA SER A 112 -15.59 -17.81 3.28
C SER A 112 -16.77 -18.60 2.72
N ARG A 113 -17.80 -18.79 3.54
CA ARG A 113 -19.04 -19.46 3.16
C ARG A 113 -20.21 -18.82 3.91
N GLY A 114 -21.17 -18.28 3.17
CA GLY A 114 -22.34 -17.68 3.78
C GLY A 114 -21.97 -16.56 4.77
N ASN A 115 -22.37 -16.73 6.02
CA ASN A 115 -22.11 -15.81 7.12
C ASN A 115 -20.79 -16.06 7.89
N MET A 116 -19.91 -16.92 7.36
CA MET A 116 -18.64 -17.27 8.00
C MET A 116 -17.47 -16.97 7.07
N ALA A 117 -16.40 -16.44 7.64
CA ALA A 117 -15.13 -16.23 6.94
C ALA A 117 -13.97 -16.59 7.86
N PHE A 118 -12.99 -17.30 7.33
CA PHE A 118 -11.72 -17.57 7.95
C PHE A 118 -10.62 -16.95 7.12
N SER A 119 -9.68 -16.27 7.80
CA SER A 119 -8.54 -15.72 7.11
C SER A 119 -7.33 -15.51 8.00
N ALA A 120 -6.17 -15.77 7.42
CA ALA A 120 -4.87 -15.51 7.99
C ALA A 120 -4.04 -14.66 7.01
N ASN A 121 -3.79 -13.39 7.38
CA ASN A 121 -2.97 -12.48 6.60
C ASN A 121 -1.73 -12.10 7.39
N ASN A 122 -0.58 -12.11 6.72
CA ASN A 122 0.66 -11.57 7.26
C ASN A 122 0.89 -10.19 6.66
N ILE A 123 1.37 -9.29 7.50
CA ILE A 123 1.73 -7.92 7.15
C ILE A 123 3.20 -7.78 7.48
N ILE A 124 4.01 -7.55 6.46
CA ILE A 124 5.44 -7.33 6.58
C ILE A 124 5.66 -5.85 6.32
N LEU A 125 6.06 -5.11 7.37
CA LEU A 125 6.40 -3.70 7.28
C LEU A 125 7.91 -3.56 7.33
N GLN A 126 8.48 -2.89 6.34
CA GLN A 126 9.91 -2.67 6.21
C GLN A 126 10.17 -1.18 6.04
N ASN A 127 11.13 -0.65 6.77
CA ASN A 127 11.57 0.73 6.64
C ASN A 127 13.07 0.72 6.32
N TYR A 128 13.40 1.19 5.13
CA TYR A 128 14.75 1.31 4.63
C TYR A 128 15.09 2.78 4.44
N ARG A 129 16.34 3.14 4.71
CA ARG A 129 16.87 4.47 4.44
C ARG A 129 18.17 4.32 3.67
N LEU A 130 18.24 4.91 2.49
CA LEU A 130 19.49 5.04 1.76
C LEU A 130 20.27 6.22 2.35
N PRO A 131 21.47 5.98 2.90
CA PRO A 131 22.27 7.04 3.51
C PRO A 131 22.80 8.00 2.44
N ILE A 132 23.00 9.26 2.84
CA ILE A 132 23.42 10.33 1.92
C ILE A 132 24.72 10.02 1.18
N GLY A 133 25.68 9.35 1.83
CA GLY A 133 26.94 8.98 1.18
C GLY A 133 26.80 7.96 0.04
N LEU A 134 25.78 7.09 0.11
CA LEU A 134 25.48 6.18 -1.00
C LEU A 134 24.76 6.93 -2.14
N LEU A 135 23.89 7.89 -1.78
CA LEU A 135 23.22 8.75 -2.75
C LEU A 135 24.23 9.68 -3.46
N GLU A 136 25.25 10.16 -2.76
CA GLU A 136 26.31 10.99 -3.32
C GLU A 136 27.08 10.22 -4.39
N LEU A 137 27.41 8.95 -4.12
CA LEU A 137 28.02 8.06 -5.12
C LEU A 137 27.10 7.80 -6.30
N MET A 138 25.80 7.58 -6.08
CA MET A 138 24.85 7.33 -7.18
C MET A 138 24.61 8.57 -8.05
N PHE A 139 24.62 9.75 -7.45
CA PHE A 139 24.43 11.00 -8.17
C PHE A 139 25.75 11.39 -8.85
N TYR A 140 26.87 11.49 -8.14
CA TYR A 140 28.09 12.12 -8.64
C TYR A 140 29.24 11.16 -9.00
N GLY A 141 29.08 9.86 -8.77
CA GLY A 141 30.04 8.82 -9.13
C GLY A 141 30.06 8.45 -10.61
#